data_AF-A0A0Q6W0M2-F1
#
_entry.id   AF-A0A0Q6W0M2-F1
#
_cell.length_a   1.000
_cell.length_b   1.000
_cell.length_c   1.000
_cell.angle_alpha   90.00
_cell.angle_beta   90.00
_cell.angle_gamma   90.00
#
_symmetry.space_group_name_H-M   'P 1'
#
loop_
_entity.id
_entity.type
_entity.pdbx_description
1 polymer ?
#
loop_
_entity_poly.entity_id
_entity_poly.type
_entity_poly.pdbx_seq_one_letter_code
_entity_poly.pdbx_strand_id
1 'polypeptide(L)' 'MPDLHTLTLPEEPSDALAAVVALRAMADQLERKAVRQAIADGWTWAQVAEALGVTRQAAHKKHAGSLARD' A
#
# COMPACT_ATOMS: atom_id res chain seq x y z
N MET A 1 -1.45 -1.52 -15.96
CA MET A 1 -2.41 -1.37 -14.84
C MET A 1 -3.49 -2.41 -15.06
N PRO A 2 -3.85 -3.24 -14.07
CA PRO A 2 -5.02 -4.09 -14.21
C PRO A 2 -6.22 -3.18 -14.48
N ASP A 3 -6.98 -3.48 -15.53
CA ASP A 3 -8.22 -2.79 -15.83
C ASP A 3 -9.23 -3.08 -14.72
N LEU A 4 -9.95 -2.07 -14.24
CA LEU A 4 -11.02 -2.23 -13.24
C LEU A 4 -12.09 -3.21 -13.74
N HIS A 5 -12.29 -3.33 -15.06
CA HIS A 5 -13.20 -4.32 -15.63
C HIS A 5 -12.77 -5.78 -15.41
N THR A 6 -11.49 -6.01 -15.10
CA THR A 6 -10.99 -7.35 -14.72
C THR A 6 -11.40 -7.73 -13.29
N LEU A 7 -11.70 -6.73 -12.45
CA LEU A 7 -12.14 -6.91 -11.08
C LEU A 7 -13.66 -6.82 -11.04
N THR A 8 -14.34 -7.97 -11.15
CA THR A 8 -15.78 -8.03 -10.96
C THR A 8 -16.12 -7.67 -9.52
N LEU A 9 -16.82 -6.54 -9.33
CA LEU A 9 -17.36 -6.14 -8.04
C LEU A 9 -18.80 -6.65 -7.88
N PRO A 10 -19.27 -6.86 -6.64
CA PRO A 10 -20.69 -7.14 -6.37
C PRO A 10 -21.61 -6.06 -6.97
N GLU A 11 -22.82 -6.47 -7.40
CA GLU A 11 -23.82 -5.54 -7.94
C GLU A 11 -24.46 -4.67 -6.84
N GLU A 12 -24.61 -5.23 -5.63
CA GLU A 12 -25.13 -4.50 -4.48
C GLU A 12 -24.13 -3.45 -3.99
N PRO A 13 -24.50 -2.15 -3.93
CA PRO A 13 -23.57 -1.08 -3.55
C PRO A 13 -22.91 -1.27 -2.19
N SER A 14 -23.61 -1.83 -1.21
CA SER A 14 -23.05 -2.13 0.11
C SER A 14 -21.90 -3.11 0.04
N ASP A 15 -22.05 -4.16 -0.76
CA ASP A 15 -21.09 -5.24 -0.88
C ASP A 15 -19.89 -4.81 -1.72
N ALA A 16 -20.13 -4.00 -2.77
CA ALA A 16 -19.08 -3.36 -3.54
C ALA A 16 -18.20 -2.44 -2.68
N LEU A 17 -18.81 -1.62 -1.81
CA LEU A 17 -18.06 -0.76 -0.89
C LEU A 17 -17.30 -1.55 0.17
N ALA A 18 -17.90 -2.63 0.70
CA ALA A 18 -17.20 -3.55 1.61
C ALA A 18 -15.99 -4.21 0.93
N ALA A 19 -16.12 -4.64 -0.33
CA ALA A 19 -15.01 -5.18 -1.11
C ALA A 19 -13.90 -4.14 -1.33
N VAL A 20 -14.24 -2.89 -1.65
CA VAL A 20 -13.26 -1.80 -1.79
C VAL A 20 -12.51 -1.56 -0.48
N VAL A 21 -13.19 -1.57 0.67
CA VAL A 21 -12.54 -1.43 1.98
C VAL A 21 -11.58 -2.58 2.25
N ALA A 22 -12.01 -3.83 1.98
CA ALA A 22 -11.15 -5.00 2.15
C ALA A 22 -9.91 -4.94 1.25
N LEU A 23 -10.06 -4.56 -0.02
CA LEU A 23 -8.96 -4.41 -0.95
C LEU A 23 -7.97 -3.32 -0.52
N ARG A 24 -8.44 -2.18 0.00
CA ARG A 24 -7.56 -1.14 0.56
C ARG A 24 -6.76 -1.66 1.76
N ALA A 25 -7.41 -2.40 2.67
CA ALA A 25 -6.73 -2.99 3.82
C ALA A 25 -5.64 -4.00 3.39
N MET A 26 -5.94 -4.83 2.40
CA MET A 26 -4.97 -5.78 1.82
C MET A 26 -3.82 -5.06 1.12
N ALA A 27 -4.11 -4.03 0.31
CA ALA A 27 -3.10 -3.21 -0.35
C ALA A 27 -2.17 -2.54 0.67
N ASP A 28 -2.73 -1.97 1.74
CA ASP A 28 -1.95 -1.36 2.82
C ASP A 28 -1.05 -2.38 3.54
N GLN A 29 -1.51 -3.63 3.72
CA GLN A 29 -0.68 -4.71 4.29
C GLN A 29 0.47 -5.10 3.36
N LEU A 30 0.20 -5.27 2.06
CA LEU A 30 1.19 -5.60 1.05
C LEU A 30 2.24 -4.48 0.91
N GLU A 31 1.80 -3.22 0.87
CA GLU A 31 2.67 -2.05 0.83
C GLU A 31 3.62 -2.03 2.04
N ARG A 32 3.10 -2.19 3.28
CA ARG A 32 3.97 -2.25 4.47
C ARG A 32 5.01 -3.37 4.40
N LYS A 33 4.62 -4.55 3.94
CA LYS A 33 5.55 -5.68 3.78
C LYS A 33 6.63 -5.37 2.74
N ALA A 34 6.25 -4.80 1.60
CA ALA A 34 7.18 -4.41 0.55
C ALA A 34 8.14 -3.31 1.02
N VAL A 35 7.65 -2.29 1.72
CA VAL A 35 8.47 -1.22 2.31
C VAL A 35 9.45 -1.80 3.32
N ARG A 36 9.02 -2.70 4.21
CA ARG A 36 9.91 -3.36 5.18
C ARG A 36 11.06 -4.09 4.47
N GLN A 37 10.73 -4.88 3.45
CA GLN A 37 11.73 -5.60 2.67
C GLN A 37 12.71 -4.65 1.98
N ALA A 38 12.21 -3.60 1.32
CA ALA A 38 13.06 -2.62 0.65
C ALA A 38 14.04 -1.93 1.61
N ILE A 39 13.57 -1.53 2.80
CA ILE A 39 14.44 -0.93 3.83
C ILE A 39 15.48 -1.94 4.33
N ALA A 40 15.08 -3.20 4.54
CA ALA A 40 16.00 -4.27 4.91
C ALA A 40 17.06 -4.54 3.82
N ASP A 41 16.70 -4.36 2.55
CA ASP A 41 17.60 -4.46 1.39
C ASP A 41 18.44 -3.18 1.19
N GLY A 42 18.41 -2.23 2.12
CA GLY A 42 19.23 -1.03 2.13
C GLY A 42 18.69 0.14 1.30
N TRP A 43 17.42 0.09 0.86
CA TRP A 43 16.82 1.21 0.14
C TRP A 43 16.70 2.44 1.03
N THR A 44 16.89 3.60 0.41
CA THR A 44 16.61 4.89 1.04
C THR A 44 15.11 5.20 0.99
N TRP A 45 14.64 6.06 1.90
CA TRP A 45 13.28 6.58 1.87
C TRP A 45 12.91 7.33 0.58
N ALA A 46 13.91 7.85 -0.15
CA ALA A 46 13.68 8.49 -1.43
C ALA A 46 13.32 7.46 -2.51
N GLN A 47 14.04 6.34 -2.58
CA GLN A 47 13.76 5.25 -3.52
C GLN A 47 12.40 4.59 -3.23
N VAL A 48 12.06 4.41 -1.95
CA VAL A 48 10.72 3.92 -1.56
C VAL A 48 9.63 4.88 -2.02
N ALA A 49 9.82 6.19 -1.80
CA ALA A 49 8.84 7.19 -2.18
C ALA A 49 8.65 7.30 -3.70
N GLU A 50 9.74 7.21 -4.46
CA GLU A 50 9.73 7.13 -5.92
C GLU A 50 8.91 5.93 -6.40
N ALA A 51 9.18 4.73 -5.86
CA ALA A 51 8.45 3.52 -6.22
C ALA A 51 6.94 3.58 -5.86
N LEU A 52 6.58 4.27 -4.78
CA LEU A 52 5.20 4.45 -4.35
C LEU A 52 4.50 5.65 -5.01
N GLY A 53 5.22 6.47 -5.79
CA GLY A 53 4.67 7.69 -6.38
C GLY A 53 4.26 8.76 -5.36
N VAL A 54 4.93 8.81 -4.21
CA VAL A 54 4.66 9.77 -3.12
C VAL A 54 5.90 10.60 -2.80
N THR A 55 5.76 11.59 -1.93
CA THR A 55 6.92 12.34 -1.45
C THR A 55 7.70 11.54 -0.41
N ARG A 56 9.02 11.78 -0.31
CA ARG A 56 9.89 11.18 0.73
C ARG A 56 9.33 11.38 2.15
N GLN A 57 8.80 12.57 2.44
CA GLN A 57 8.21 12.89 3.73
C GLN A 57 6.94 12.07 3.99
N ALA A 58 6.08 11.90 2.97
CA ALA A 58 4.88 11.08 3.08
C ALA A 58 5.22 9.61 3.36
N ALA A 59 6.17 9.03 2.61
CA ALA A 59 6.63 7.65 2.82
C ALA A 59 7.20 7.46 4.24
N HIS A 60 8.12 8.33 4.66
CA HIS A 60 8.71 8.25 5.99
C HIS A 60 7.65 8.37 7.09
N LYS A 61 6.75 9.37 6.99
CA LYS A 61 5.68 9.57 7.97
C LYS A 61 4.74 8.36 8.06
N LYS A 62 4.39 7.74 6.92
CA LYS A 62 3.47 6.59 6.89
C LYS A 62 4.11 5.32 7.47
N HIS A 63 5.40 5.08 7.21
CA HIS A 63 6.00 3.76 7.45
C HIS A 63 7.01 3.70 8.61
N ALA A 64 7.76 4.77 8.90
CA ALA A 64 8.86 4.71 9.86
C ALA A 64 8.40 4.25 11.26
N GLY A 65 7.24 4.73 11.72
CA GLY A 65 6.69 4.34 13.03
C GLY A 65 6.10 2.92 13.08
N SER A 66 5.77 2.32 11.94
CA SER A 66 5.35 0.90 11.88
C SER A 66 6.56 -0.02 11.91
N LEU A 67 7.65 0.36 11.24
CA LEU A 67 8.89 -0.43 11.18
C LEU A 67 9.65 -0.47 12.50
N ALA A 68 9.49 0.56 13.35
CA ALA A 68 10.14 0.61 14.66
C ALA A 68 9.46 -0.23 15.75
N ARG A 69 8.28 -0.81 15.46
CA ARG A 69 7.47 -1.59 16.42
C ARG A 69 7.54 -3.11 16.20
N ASP A 70 8.23 -3.53 15.15
CA ASP A 70 8.55 -4.93 14.85
C ASP A 70 9.96 -5.25 15.36
#